data_AF-A0A378A327-F1
#
_entry.id   AF-A0A378A327-F1
#
_cell.length_a   1.000
_cell.length_b   1.000
_cell.length_c   1.000
_cell.angle_alpha   90.00
_cell.angle_beta   90.00
_cell.angle_gamma   90.00
#
_symmetry.space_group_name_H-M   'P 1'
#
loop_
_entity.id
_entity.type
_entity.pdbx_description
1 polymer ?
#
loop_
_entity_poly.entity_id
_entity_poly.type
_entity_poly.pdbx_seq_one_letter_code
_entity_poly.pdbx_strand_id
1 'polypeptide(L)'
;MFEYTGNYSSFEVQRATRLAQQQAMYESQQQRVAHLQSYIDRFRAKATKAKQAQSRIKMLERMELIAPAHVDNPFHFSFRQPESLPNPLLKMEKVSAGYGERIILDSIKLNLVPGSRIGLLGRNGAGKSTLIKLAGRRTPASKRRDRPRERHQARLLRPASAGIPARR
;
A
#
# COMPACT_ATOMS: atom_id res chain seq x y z
N MET A 1 -11.27 -2.63 7.38
CA MET A 1 -9.83 -2.31 7.26
C MET A 1 -9.42 -1.74 8.61
N PHE A 2 -8.51 -2.39 9.33
CA PHE A 2 -8.15 -1.96 10.69
C PHE A 2 -7.15 -0.81 10.62
N GLU A 3 -7.49 0.31 11.24
CA GLU A 3 -6.61 1.47 11.34
C GLU A 3 -5.70 1.30 12.55
N TYR A 4 -4.40 1.30 12.31
CA TYR A 4 -3.39 1.31 13.37
C TYR A 4 -3.03 2.75 13.66
N THR A 5 -3.18 3.17 14.91
CA THR A 5 -2.84 4.53 15.35
C THR A 5 -1.48 4.53 16.04
N GLY A 6 -0.63 5.52 15.70
CA GLY A 6 0.66 5.75 16.33
C GLY A 6 1.88 5.61 15.40
N ASN A 7 3.07 5.51 16.00
CA ASN A 7 4.35 5.39 15.28
C ASN A 7 4.66 3.92 14.90
N TYR A 8 5.73 3.68 14.15
CA TYR A 8 6.08 2.33 13.66
C TYR A 8 6.22 1.31 14.81
N SER A 9 6.81 1.71 15.93
CA SER A 9 6.99 0.84 17.09
C SER A 9 5.66 0.49 17.77
N SER A 10 4.70 1.42 17.87
CA SER A 10 3.38 1.11 18.42
C SER A 10 2.59 0.16 17.50
N PHE A 11 2.80 0.26 16.18
CA PHE A 11 2.23 -0.67 15.20
C PHE A 11 2.73 -2.10 15.43
N GLU A 12 4.03 -2.31 15.63
CA GLU A 12 4.60 -3.66 15.85
C GLU A 12 4.02 -4.32 17.11
N VAL A 13 3.92 -3.57 18.21
CA VAL A 13 3.37 -4.07 19.48
C VAL A 13 1.87 -4.37 19.36
N GLN A 14 1.09 -3.49 18.74
CA GLN A 14 -0.35 -3.70 18.53
C GLN A 14 -0.61 -4.92 17.63
N ARG A 15 0.19 -5.09 16.57
CA ARG A 15 0.11 -6.24 15.67
C ARG A 15 0.45 -7.55 16.38
N ALA A 16 1.54 -7.58 17.15
CA ALA A 16 1.97 -8.77 17.90
C ALA A 16 0.92 -9.20 18.93
N THR A 17 0.39 -8.26 19.70
CA THR A 17 -0.66 -8.51 20.70
C THR A 17 -1.91 -9.11 20.05
N ARG A 18 -2.31 -8.56 18.91
CA ARG A 18 -3.50 -9.01 18.18
C ARG A 18 -3.34 -10.42 17.60
N LEU A 19 -2.19 -10.71 17.00
CA LEU A 19 -1.87 -12.04 16.49
C LEU A 19 -1.88 -13.07 17.63
N ALA A 20 -1.30 -12.73 18.78
CA ALA A 20 -1.30 -13.59 19.96
C ALA A 20 -2.72 -13.88 20.49
N GLN A 21 -3.57 -12.85 20.58
CA GLN A 21 -4.97 -13.02 21.01
C GLN A 21 -5.75 -13.92 20.04
N GLN A 22 -5.61 -13.69 18.74
CA GLN A 22 -6.29 -14.49 17.73
C GLN A 22 -5.81 -15.95 17.73
N GLN A 23 -4.51 -16.17 17.89
CA GLN A 23 -3.92 -17.51 18.02
C GLN A 23 -4.44 -18.25 19.25
N ALA A 24 -4.48 -17.60 20.42
CA ALA A 24 -4.99 -18.21 21.66
C ALA A 24 -6.49 -18.58 21.56
N MET A 25 -7.29 -17.72 20.92
CA MET A 25 -8.71 -18.00 20.65
C MET A 25 -8.87 -19.20 19.72
N TYR A 26 -8.05 -19.27 18.66
CA TYR A 26 -8.05 -20.39 17.72
C TYR A 26 -7.69 -21.71 18.42
N GLU A 27 -6.61 -21.74 19.21
CA GLU A 27 -6.18 -22.94 19.93
C GLU A 27 -7.24 -23.44 20.92
N SER A 28 -7.85 -22.52 21.68
CA SER A 28 -8.94 -22.86 22.60
C SER A 28 -10.15 -23.43 21.87
N GLN A 29 -10.48 -22.88 20.69
CA GLN A 29 -11.55 -23.40 19.85
C GLN A 29 -11.23 -24.80 19.32
N GLN A 30 -10.01 -25.03 18.83
CA GLN A 30 -9.56 -26.34 18.34
C GLN A 30 -9.65 -27.42 19.42
N GLN A 31 -9.22 -27.11 20.65
CA GLN A 31 -9.35 -28.03 21.79
C GLN A 31 -10.82 -28.39 22.06
N ARG A 32 -11.71 -27.40 22.01
CA ARG A 32 -13.16 -27.61 22.21
C ARG A 32 -13.76 -28.46 21.11
N VAL A 33 -13.39 -28.23 19.86
CA VAL A 33 -13.81 -29.03 18.70
C VAL A 33 -13.33 -30.48 18.86
N ALA A 34 -12.05 -30.69 19.16
CA ALA A 34 -11.47 -32.01 19.36
C ALA A 34 -12.17 -32.78 20.49
N HIS A 35 -12.48 -32.11 21.60
CA HIS A 35 -13.20 -32.74 22.70
C HIS A 35 -14.60 -33.22 22.28
N LEU A 36 -15.38 -32.35 21.62
CA LEU A 36 -16.71 -32.68 21.12
C LEU A 36 -16.67 -33.82 20.10
N GLN A 37 -15.72 -33.78 19.18
CA GLN A 37 -15.52 -34.81 18.16
C GLN A 37 -15.23 -36.17 18.82
N SER A 38 -14.32 -36.21 19.79
CA SER A 38 -13.97 -37.44 20.51
C SER A 38 -15.16 -38.08 21.25
N TYR A 39 -16.12 -37.27 21.72
CA TYR A 39 -17.34 -37.76 22.35
C TYR A 39 -18.30 -38.33 21.30
N ILE A 40 -18.46 -37.63 20.18
CA ILE A 40 -19.32 -38.09 19.07
C ILE A 40 -18.80 -39.41 18.55
N ASP A 41 -17.51 -39.53 18.26
CA ASP A 41 -16.91 -40.76 17.69
C ASP A 41 -17.11 -41.97 18.62
N ARG A 42 -16.96 -41.78 19.93
CA ARG A 42 -17.13 -42.85 20.92
C ARG A 42 -18.58 -43.30 21.12
N PHE A 43 -19.55 -42.40 20.93
CA PHE A 43 -20.94 -42.64 21.35
C PHE A 43 -21.97 -42.57 20.22
N ARG A 44 -21.57 -42.25 18.99
CA ARG A 44 -22.45 -42.18 17.80
C ARG A 44 -23.17 -43.49 17.50
N ALA A 45 -22.52 -44.63 17.76
CA ALA A 45 -23.08 -45.96 17.50
C ALA A 45 -23.90 -46.54 18.67
N LYS A 46 -23.95 -45.88 19.83
CA LYS A 46 -24.68 -46.38 21.00
C LYS A 46 -26.07 -45.77 21.09
N ALA A 47 -27.12 -46.59 20.95
CA ALA A 47 -28.52 -46.15 20.98
C ALA A 47 -28.89 -45.34 22.24
N THR A 48 -28.37 -45.72 23.41
CA THR A 48 -28.63 -45.04 24.69
C THR A 48 -28.01 -43.63 24.79
N LYS A 49 -26.99 -43.32 23.97
CA LYS A 49 -26.29 -42.03 23.96
C LYS A 49 -26.52 -41.23 22.68
N ALA A 50 -27.33 -41.74 21.75
CA ALA A 50 -27.60 -41.12 20.46
C ALA A 50 -28.11 -39.68 20.57
N LYS A 51 -29.06 -39.39 21.48
CA LYS A 51 -29.57 -38.02 21.72
C LYS A 51 -28.47 -37.06 22.20
N GLN A 52 -27.56 -37.51 23.05
CA GLN A 52 -26.45 -36.69 23.57
C GLN A 52 -25.40 -36.44 22.48
N ALA A 53 -25.08 -37.47 21.67
CA ALA A 53 -24.17 -37.32 20.53
C ALA A 53 -24.74 -36.37 19.46
N GLN A 54 -26.03 -36.49 19.13
CA GLN A 54 -26.73 -35.59 18.20
C GLN A 54 -26.72 -34.12 18.69
N SER A 55 -26.87 -33.90 20.00
CA SER A 55 -26.74 -32.55 20.58
C SER A 55 -25.36 -31.95 20.33
N ARG A 56 -24.28 -32.72 20.53
CA ARG A 56 -22.90 -32.24 20.27
C ARG A 56 -22.60 -32.04 18.79
N ILE A 57 -23.15 -32.87 17.90
CA ILE A 57 -23.07 -32.66 16.44
C ILE A 57 -23.68 -31.29 16.08
N LYS A 58 -24.89 -31.02 16.57
CA LYS A 58 -25.58 -29.74 16.33
C LYS A 58 -24.86 -28.54 16.94
N MET A 59 -24.11 -28.75 18.03
CA MET A 59 -23.25 -27.71 18.62
C MET A 59 -22.03 -27.42 17.75
N LEU A 60 -21.40 -28.45 17.16
CA LEU A 60 -20.29 -28.27 16.22
C LEU A 60 -20.75 -27.58 14.94
N GLU A 61 -21.89 -27.96 14.39
CA GLU A 61 -22.46 -27.34 13.17
C GLU A 61 -22.78 -25.86 13.34
N ARG A 62 -23.15 -25.44 14.56
CA ARG A 62 -23.45 -24.04 14.90
C ARG A 62 -22.23 -23.23 15.32
N MET A 63 -21.08 -23.87 15.49
CA MET A 63 -19.87 -23.18 15.89
C MET A 63 -19.28 -22.47 14.67
N GLU A 64 -19.15 -21.15 14.74
CA GLU A 64 -18.41 -20.39 13.73
C GLU A 64 -16.93 -20.73 13.84
N LEU A 65 -16.39 -21.40 12.82
CA LEU A 65 -14.97 -21.72 12.75
C LEU A 65 -14.17 -20.43 12.62
N ILE A 66 -13.32 -20.15 13.61
CA ILE A 66 -12.36 -19.07 13.54
C ILE A 66 -11.29 -19.53 12.55
N ALA A 67 -11.15 -18.82 11.43
CA ALA A 67 -10.06 -19.06 10.51
C ALA A 67 -8.72 -18.89 11.25
N PRO A 68 -7.69 -19.71 10.96
CA PRO A 68 -6.38 -19.54 11.57
C PRO A 68 -5.95 -18.09 11.37
N ALA A 69 -5.23 -17.53 12.35
CA ALA A 69 -4.63 -16.21 12.27
C ALA A 69 -3.62 -16.18 11.11
N HIS A 70 -4.10 -16.09 9.88
CA HIS A 70 -3.27 -15.85 8.73
C HIS A 70 -2.81 -14.42 8.89
N VAL A 71 -1.50 -14.30 9.14
CA VAL A 71 -0.76 -13.05 9.02
C VAL A 71 -1.22 -12.42 7.73
N ASP A 72 -1.75 -11.19 7.83
CA ASP A 72 -2.30 -10.40 6.74
C ASP A 72 -1.61 -10.74 5.43
N ASN A 73 -2.38 -11.13 4.40
CA ASN A 73 -1.89 -11.34 3.04
C ASN A 73 -0.76 -10.35 2.79
N PRO A 74 0.51 -10.81 2.73
CA PRO A 74 1.64 -9.90 2.76
C PRO A 74 1.41 -8.96 1.60
N PHE A 75 1.34 -7.66 1.90
CA PHE A 75 1.14 -6.64 0.90
C PHE A 75 2.21 -6.84 -0.17
N HIS A 76 1.83 -7.49 -1.28
CA HIS A 76 2.75 -7.86 -2.33
C HIS A 76 2.93 -6.63 -3.21
N PHE A 77 3.91 -5.83 -2.83
CA PHE A 77 4.36 -4.71 -3.63
C PHE A 77 5.47 -5.17 -4.55
N SER A 78 5.12 -5.49 -5.79
CA SER A 78 6.08 -5.71 -6.86
C SER A 78 6.01 -4.54 -7.84
N PHE A 79 7.16 -3.98 -8.18
CA PHE A 79 7.26 -3.16 -9.37
C PHE A 79 7.14 -4.04 -10.62
N ARG A 80 6.49 -3.55 -11.67
CA ARG A 80 6.55 -4.21 -12.98
C ARG A 80 7.98 -4.17 -13.48
N GLN A 81 8.49 -5.30 -13.95
CA GLN A 81 9.79 -5.32 -14.62
C GLN A 81 9.69 -4.53 -15.93
N PRO A 82 10.58 -3.55 -16.17
CA PRO A 82 10.59 -2.82 -17.43
C PRO A 82 11.13 -3.70 -18.57
N GLU A 83 10.57 -3.58 -19.77
CA GLU A 83 11.05 -4.29 -20.98
C GLU A 83 12.48 -3.91 -21.37
N SER A 84 12.90 -2.67 -21.07
CA SER A 84 14.26 -2.19 -21.27
C SER A 84 14.65 -1.10 -20.27
N LEU A 85 15.94 -1.07 -19.92
CA LEU A 85 16.55 -0.07 -19.04
C LEU A 85 17.54 0.77 -19.86
N PRO A 86 17.10 1.90 -20.46
CA PRO A 86 18.02 2.77 -21.18
C PRO A 86 19.07 3.36 -20.24
N ASN A 87 20.28 3.55 -20.74
CA ASN A 87 21.34 4.26 -20.04
C ASN A 87 21.68 5.55 -20.82
N PRO A 88 21.47 6.75 -20.24
CA PRO A 88 20.93 7.03 -18.90
C PRO A 88 19.41 6.88 -18.81
N LEU A 89 18.89 6.59 -17.60
CA LEU A 89 17.44 6.53 -17.32
C LEU A 89 16.79 7.92 -17.38
N LEU A 90 17.52 8.95 -16.97
CA LEU A 90 17.05 10.33 -16.96
C LEU A 90 18.25 11.28 -17.05
N LYS A 91 18.22 12.16 -18.03
CA LYS A 91 19.23 13.21 -18.20
C LYS A 91 18.52 14.56 -18.23
N MET A 92 18.88 15.45 -17.30
CA MET A 92 18.43 16.84 -17.25
C MET A 92 19.62 17.75 -17.42
N GLU A 93 19.52 18.68 -18.37
CA GLU A 93 20.49 19.75 -18.58
C GLU A 93 19.76 21.09 -18.58
N LYS A 94 20.10 21.96 -17.62
CA LYS A 94 19.54 23.32 -17.47
C LYS A 94 18.00 23.34 -17.43
N VAL A 95 17.40 22.39 -16.71
CA VAL A 95 15.94 22.30 -16.61
C VAL A 95 15.45 23.19 -15.46
N SER A 96 14.46 24.04 -15.75
CA SER A 96 13.75 24.83 -14.74
C SER A 96 12.30 24.35 -14.62
N ALA A 97 11.78 24.29 -13.40
CA ALA A 97 10.42 23.83 -13.12
C ALA A 97 9.78 24.62 -11.98
N GLY A 98 8.47 24.80 -12.05
CA GLY A 98 7.72 25.67 -11.15
C GLY A 98 6.22 25.45 -11.23
N TYR A 99 5.46 26.17 -10.43
CA TYR A 99 3.99 26.18 -10.50
C TYR A 99 3.52 27.58 -10.92
N GLY A 100 2.73 27.65 -11.99
CA GLY A 100 2.31 28.93 -12.56
C GLY A 100 3.52 29.76 -13.01
N GLU A 101 3.63 30.98 -12.51
CA GLU A 101 4.74 31.90 -12.80
C GLU A 101 5.94 31.73 -11.85
N ARG A 102 5.80 30.95 -10.77
CA ARG A 102 6.84 30.77 -9.76
C ARG A 102 7.78 29.63 -10.13
N ILE A 103 9.02 29.97 -10.47
CA ILE A 103 10.12 29.01 -10.64
C ILE A 103 10.57 28.51 -9.26
N ILE A 104 10.60 27.19 -9.07
CA ILE A 104 11.01 26.54 -7.82
C ILE A 104 12.35 25.83 -7.99
N LEU A 105 12.56 25.24 -9.17
CA LEU A 105 13.80 24.61 -9.59
C LEU A 105 14.33 25.42 -10.76
N ASP A 106 15.60 25.81 -10.70
CA ASP A 106 16.25 26.51 -11.80
C ASP A 106 17.54 25.81 -12.18
N SER A 107 17.77 25.70 -13.50
CA SER A 107 19.04 25.22 -14.05
C SER A 107 19.51 23.87 -13.51
N ILE A 108 18.59 22.93 -13.25
CA ILE A 108 18.92 21.62 -12.68
C ILE A 108 19.71 20.79 -13.69
N LYS A 109 20.80 20.19 -13.19
CA LYS A 109 21.60 19.17 -13.88
C LYS A 109 21.51 17.86 -13.09
N LEU A 110 20.95 16.82 -13.71
CA LEU A 110 20.81 15.51 -13.10
C LEU A 110 21.06 14.42 -14.14
N ASN A 111 21.84 13.42 -13.78
CA ASN A 111 22.05 12.23 -14.60
C ASN A 111 21.76 11.00 -13.76
N LEU A 112 20.72 10.24 -14.13
CA LEU A 112 20.31 9.03 -13.44
C LEU A 112 20.68 7.82 -14.31
N VAL A 113 21.48 6.92 -13.77
CA VAL A 113 21.92 5.67 -14.41
C VAL A 113 21.27 4.49 -13.70
N PRO A 114 20.94 3.37 -14.37
CA PRO A 114 20.45 2.17 -13.69
C PRO A 114 21.35 1.76 -12.51
N GLY A 115 20.76 1.39 -11.38
CA GLY A 115 21.48 1.03 -10.16
C GLY A 115 21.92 2.22 -9.28
N SER A 116 21.73 3.47 -9.72
CA SER A 116 22.08 4.64 -8.92
C SER A 116 21.12 4.85 -7.73
N ARG A 117 21.67 5.15 -6.55
CA ARG A 117 20.90 5.58 -5.37
C ARG A 117 21.15 7.07 -5.14
N ILE A 118 20.11 7.89 -5.18
CA ILE A 118 20.21 9.35 -5.01
C ILE A 118 19.34 9.80 -3.84
N GLY A 119 19.92 10.53 -2.90
CA GLY A 119 19.21 11.20 -1.82
C GLY A 119 18.91 12.66 -2.17
N LEU A 120 17.68 13.11 -1.92
CA LEU A 120 17.30 14.52 -2.04
C LEU A 120 17.25 15.17 -0.67
N LEU A 121 18.19 16.07 -0.39
CA LEU A 121 18.31 16.78 0.87
C LEU A 121 18.03 18.27 0.68
N GLY A 122 17.51 18.91 1.73
CA GLY A 122 17.18 20.34 1.72
C GLY A 122 16.03 20.67 2.67
N ARG A 123 15.79 21.96 2.91
CA ARG A 123 14.69 22.43 3.77
C ARG A 123 13.32 22.06 3.20
N ASN A 124 12.27 22.15 4.01
CA ASN A 124 10.90 22.06 3.51
C ASN A 124 10.63 23.24 2.57
N GLY A 125 9.99 22.96 1.43
CA GLY A 125 9.78 23.96 0.37
C GLY A 125 10.94 24.16 -0.62
N ALA A 126 12.09 23.50 -0.43
CA ALA A 126 13.25 23.61 -1.34
C ALA A 126 13.05 22.95 -2.73
N GLY A 127 11.85 22.49 -3.07
CA GLY A 127 11.55 21.89 -4.37
C GLY A 127 11.82 20.39 -4.51
N LYS A 128 12.15 19.67 -3.43
CA LYS A 128 12.39 18.20 -3.47
C LYS A 128 11.23 17.42 -4.11
N SER A 129 10.00 17.65 -3.65
CA SER A 129 8.81 17.00 -4.21
C SER A 129 8.55 17.44 -5.65
N THR A 130 8.93 18.68 -6.02
CA THR A 130 8.85 19.18 -7.39
C THR A 130 9.83 18.44 -8.30
N LEU A 131 11.05 18.16 -7.82
CA LEU A 131 12.07 17.43 -8.58
C LEU A 131 11.68 15.97 -8.81
N ILE A 132 11.14 15.30 -7.77
CA ILE A 132 10.63 13.93 -7.89
C ILE A 132 9.48 13.88 -8.91
N LYS A 133 8.53 14.81 -8.84
CA LYS A 133 7.42 14.90 -9.81
C LYS A 133 7.91 15.14 -11.24
N LEU A 134 8.95 15.97 -11.39
CA LEU A 134 9.57 16.23 -12.69
C LEU A 134 10.25 14.99 -13.26
N ALA A 135 10.97 14.23 -12.43
CA ALA A 135 11.63 12.99 -12.82
C ALA A 135 10.63 11.85 -13.16
N GLY A 136 9.50 11.77 -12.44
CA GLY A 136 8.49 10.74 -12.63
C GLY A 136 7.55 10.98 -13.81
N ARG A 137 7.37 12.23 -14.24
CA ARG A 137 6.69 12.53 -15.51
C ARG A 137 7.70 12.32 -16.62
N ARG A 138 7.48 11.31 -17.47
CA ARG A 138 8.13 11.22 -18.79
C ARG A 138 7.82 12.49 -19.59
N THR A 139 8.59 13.55 -19.39
CA THR A 139 8.50 14.74 -20.22
C THR A 139 9.06 14.36 -21.60
N PRO A 140 8.30 14.56 -22.69
CA PRO A 140 8.93 14.56 -24.01
C PRO A 140 9.98 15.68 -24.00
N ALA A 141 11.18 15.32 -24.47
CA ALA A 141 12.33 16.17 -24.77
C ALA A 141 12.30 17.60 -24.16
N SER A 142 13.19 17.81 -23.19
CA SER A 142 13.68 19.12 -22.77
C SER A 142 13.77 20.10 -23.94
N LYS A 143 12.95 21.16 -23.96
CA LYS A 143 13.25 22.32 -24.78
C LYS A 143 14.52 22.95 -24.23
N ARG A 144 15.65 22.72 -24.92
CA ARG A 144 16.89 23.48 -24.75
C ARG A 144 16.51 24.96 -24.83
N ARG A 145 16.67 25.68 -23.72
CA ARG A 145 16.43 27.13 -23.66
C ARG A 145 17.79 27.82 -23.73
N ASP A 146 18.36 27.87 -24.92
CA ASP A 146 19.43 28.83 -25.21
C ASP A 146 18.78 30.21 -25.20
N ARG A 147 19.14 31.04 -24.21
CA ARG A 147 18.67 32.42 -24.07
C ARG A 147 19.10 33.23 -25.31
N PRO A 148 18.27 34.15 -25.80
CA PRO A 148 18.26 35.50 -25.23
C PRO A 148 16.85 35.98 -24.87
N ARG A 149 16.80 37.16 -24.23
CA ARG A 149 15.60 37.85 -23.74
C ARG A 149 14.46 37.85 -24.78
N GLU A 150 13.40 37.07 -24.57
CA GLU A 150 12.04 37.45 -24.97
C GLU A 150 10.98 36.52 -24.39
N ARG A 151 9.83 37.13 -24.09
CA ARG A 151 8.71 36.56 -23.36
C ARG A 151 7.92 35.61 -24.26
N HIS A 152 8.07 34.29 -24.11
CA HIS A 152 7.04 33.36 -24.58
C HIS A 152 6.80 32.20 -23.61
N GLN A 153 5.54 32.11 -23.17
CA GLN A 153 4.98 31.16 -22.20
C GLN A 153 4.82 29.77 -22.84
N ALA A 154 5.30 28.72 -22.17
CA ALA A 154 4.84 27.36 -22.43
C ALA A 154 3.70 27.05 -21.45
N ARG A 155 2.47 27.23 -21.91
CA ARG A 155 1.23 27.01 -21.17
C ARG A 155 0.94 25.51 -21.08
N LEU A 156 0.92 24.95 -19.86
CA LEU A 156 0.37 23.62 -19.58
C LEU A 156 -1.07 23.80 -19.06
N LEU A 157 -2.05 23.80 -19.95
CA LEU A 157 -3.47 23.77 -19.58
C LEU A 157 -3.83 22.38 -19.03
N ARG A 158 -4.40 22.33 -17.81
CA ARG A 158 -5.23 21.20 -17.37
C ARG A 158 -6.70 21.58 -17.63
N PRO A 159 -7.57 20.68 -18.11
CA PRO A 159 -9.01 20.93 -18.13
C PRO A 159 -9.54 20.95 -16.70
N ALA A 160 -10.38 21.95 -16.41
CA ALA A 160 -11.10 22.08 -15.15
C ALA A 160 -12.22 21.04 -15.10
N SER A 161 -12.37 20.37 -13.95
CA SER A 161 -13.55 19.58 -13.60
C SER A 161 -14.76 20.50 -13.44
N ALA A 162 -15.73 20.38 -14.35
CA ALA A 162 -17.00 21.07 -14.25
C ALA A 162 -17.83 20.45 -13.10
N GLY A 163 -18.17 21.28 -12.11
CA GLY A 163 -19.20 20.97 -11.13
C GLY A 163 -20.57 20.91 -11.79
N ILE A 164 -21.34 19.89 -11.42
CA ILE A 164 -22.74 19.71 -11.79
C ILE A 164 -23.58 20.66 -10.92
N PRO A 165 -24.42 21.55 -11.49
CA PRO A 165 -25.40 22.29 -10.70
C PRO A 165 -26.64 21.43 -10.43
N ALA A 166 -27.01 21.31 -9.15
CA ALA A 166 -28.31 20.82 -8.74
C ALA A 166 -29.42 21.74 -9.27
N ARG A 167 -30.46 21.14 -9.86
CA ARG A 167 -31.67 21.84 -10.31
C ARG A 167 -32.85 21.47 -9.39
N ARG A 168 -33.51 22.55 -8.94
CA ARG A 168 -34.86 22.71 -8.39
C ARG A 168 -35.14 22.16 -6.99
#